data_AF-A0A2S9GRQ4-F1
#
_entry.id   AF-A0A2S9GRQ4-F1
#
_cell.length_a   1.000
_cell.length_b   1.000
_cell.length_c   1.000
_cell.angle_alpha   90.00
_cell.angle_beta   90.00
_cell.angle_gamma   90.00
#
_symmetry.space_group_name_H-M   'P 1'
#
loop_
_entity.id
_entity.type
_entity.pdbx_description
1 polymer ?
#
loop_
_entity_poly.entity_id
_entity_poly.type
_entity_poly.pdbx_seq_one_letter_code
_entity_poly.pdbx_strand_id
1 'polypeptide(L)' 'MGQENDGLDRVRPFRPFQLNAALLNRADSEAIVLHCLPAHRGHEITDEVIDGPRSAVWDEAENRLHAQ' A
#
# COMPACT_ATOMS: atom_id res chain seq x y z
N MET A 1 2.74 -14.06 -0.66
CA MET A 1 2.99 -14.91 0.52
C MET A 1 3.79 -16.12 0.07
N GLY A 2 4.81 -16.52 0.82
CA GLY A 2 5.59 -17.76 0.59
C GLY A 2 6.98 -17.56 -0.01
N GLN A 3 7.48 -16.33 -0.08
CA GLN A 3 8.81 -16.00 -0.61
C GLN A 3 9.65 -15.18 0.37
N GLU A 4 9.21 -15.06 1.62
CA GLU A 4 9.82 -14.19 2.62
C GLU A 4 11.21 -14.71 3.07
N ASN A 5 11.47 -16.00 2.89
CA ASN A 5 12.68 -16.69 3.35
C ASN A 5 13.54 -17.23 2.18
N ASP A 6 13.36 -16.72 0.96
CA ASP A 6 14.13 -17.18 -0.22
C ASP A 6 15.57 -16.61 -0.29
N GLY A 7 15.98 -15.84 0.73
CA GLY A 7 17.30 -15.23 0.85
C GLY A 7 17.48 -13.96 0.01
N LEU A 8 16.46 -13.53 -0.74
CA LEU A 8 16.51 -12.31 -1.52
C LEU A 8 16.14 -11.10 -0.67
N ASP A 9 16.93 -10.05 -0.77
CA ASP A 9 16.61 -8.78 -0.15
C ASP A 9 15.64 -7.98 -1.02
N ARG A 10 14.39 -7.95 -0.57
CA ARG A 10 13.30 -7.17 -1.17
C ARG A 10 12.93 -5.94 -0.33
N VAL A 11 13.73 -5.60 0.68
CA VAL A 11 13.47 -4.42 1.50
C VAL A 11 14.29 -3.24 0.99
N ARG A 12 15.62 -3.38 0.89
CA ARG A 12 16.48 -2.24 0.50
C ARG A 12 16.17 -1.71 -0.91
N PRO A 13 15.98 -2.56 -1.95
CA PRO A 13 15.71 -2.05 -3.30
C PRO A 13 14.38 -1.31 -3.41
N PHE A 14 13.37 -1.73 -2.65
CA PHE A 14 12.02 -1.16 -2.74
C PHE A 14 11.76 -0.04 -1.74
N ARG A 15 12.66 0.19 -0.77
CA ARG A 15 12.48 1.24 0.23
C ARG A 15 12.21 2.64 -0.35
N PRO A 16 12.87 3.10 -1.43
CA PRO A 16 12.58 4.40 -2.04
C PRO A 16 11.18 4.51 -2.66
N PHE A 17 10.49 3.39 -2.87
CA PHE A 17 9.16 3.33 -3.49
C PHE A 17 8.02 3.17 -2.47
N GLN A 18 8.33 3.27 -1.17
CA GLN A 18 7.29 3.24 -0.14
C GLN A 18 6.24 4.32 -0.40
N LEU A 19 4.97 3.93 -0.37
CA LEU A 19 3.86 4.87 -0.41
C LEU A 19 3.70 5.54 0.96
N ASN A 20 4.18 6.77 1.05
CA ASN A 20 4.16 7.62 2.24
C ASN A 20 3.57 9.00 1.92
N ALA A 21 3.34 9.85 2.93
CA ALA A 21 2.75 11.17 2.72
C ALA A 21 3.56 12.04 1.75
N ALA A 22 4.90 11.95 1.76
CA ALA A 22 5.74 12.72 0.85
C ALA A 22 5.51 12.33 -0.62
N LEU A 23 5.37 11.03 -0.93
CA LEU A 23 5.03 10.56 -2.26
C LEU A 23 3.60 10.93 -2.63
N LEU A 24 2.64 10.72 -1.72
CA LEU A 24 1.23 11.02 -1.94
C LEU A 24 0.98 12.52 -2.16
N ASN A 25 1.76 13.40 -1.54
CA ASN A 25 1.68 14.86 -1.75
C ASN A 25 2.17 15.31 -3.13
N ARG A 26 2.81 14.43 -3.90
CA ARG A 26 3.18 14.70 -5.31
C ARG A 26 2.09 14.25 -6.28
N ALA A 27 1.10 13.49 -5.82
CA ALA A 27 -0.03 13.08 -6.62
C ALA A 27 -1.07 14.22 -6.73
N ASP A 28 -2.11 13.97 -7.52
CA ASP A 28 -3.26 14.85 -7.59
C ASP A 28 -3.91 15.04 -6.19
N SER A 29 -4.52 16.20 -5.96
CA SER A 29 -5.22 16.50 -4.70
C SER A 29 -6.37 15.53 -4.42
N GLU A 30 -6.99 14.97 -5.45
CA GLU A 30 -8.10 14.01 -5.37
C GLU A 30 -7.64 12.54 -5.54
N ALA A 31 -6.33 12.29 -5.56
CA ALA A 31 -5.81 10.93 -5.68
C ALA A 31 -6.29 10.04 -4.52
N ILE A 32 -6.78 8.85 -4.86
CA ILE A 32 -7.10 7.79 -3.89
C ILE A 32 -5.96 6.77 -3.80
N VAL A 33 -5.86 6.13 -2.64
CA VAL A 33 -4.88 5.08 -2.35
C VAL A 33 -5.56 3.73 -2.31
N LEU A 34 -4.99 2.77 -3.03
CA LEU A 34 -5.42 1.38 -3.13
C LEU A 34 -4.30 0.46 -2.65
N HIS A 35 -4.68 -0.68 -2.09
CA HIS A 35 -3.79 -1.74 -1.66
C HIS A 35 -4.58 -3.04 -1.52
N CYS A 36 -4.18 -4.08 -2.26
CA CYS A 36 -4.95 -5.32 -2.40
C CYS A 36 -5.09 -6.17 -1.12
N LEU A 37 -4.26 -5.90 -0.10
CA LEU A 37 -4.17 -6.59 1.19
C LEU A 37 -3.71 -8.07 1.11
N PRO A 38 -3.12 -8.63 2.19
CA PRO A 38 -2.68 -7.97 3.42
C PRO A 38 -1.48 -7.03 3.17
N ALA A 39 -1.37 -5.96 3.98
CA ALA A 39 -0.27 -4.98 3.90
C ALA A 39 0.76 -5.19 5.03
N HIS A 40 2.05 -5.09 4.70
CA HIS A 40 3.15 -4.89 5.65
C HIS A 40 3.32 -3.40 5.92
N ARG A 41 2.63 -2.95 6.97
CA ARG A 41 2.70 -1.57 7.47
C ARG A 41 4.14 -1.15 7.76
N GLY A 42 4.48 0.06 7.32
CA GLY A 42 5.82 0.63 7.45
C GLY A 42 6.84 0.10 6.44
N HIS A 43 6.47 -0.84 5.55
CA HIS A 43 7.30 -1.34 4.46
C HIS A 43 6.87 -0.72 3.14
N GLU A 44 5.90 -1.29 2.43
CA GLU A 44 5.40 -0.77 1.16
C GLU A 44 4.48 0.44 1.32
N ILE A 45 3.79 0.56 2.46
CA ILE A 45 2.87 1.66 2.76
C ILE A 45 2.97 2.06 4.23
N THR A 46 2.92 3.35 4.52
CA THR A 46 2.93 3.87 5.91
C THR A 46 1.55 3.81 6.55
N ASP A 47 1.50 3.67 7.87
CA ASP A 47 0.25 3.68 8.65
C ASP A 47 -0.61 4.93 8.36
N GLU A 48 0.03 6.10 8.32
CA GLU A 48 -0.65 7.39 8.04
C GLU A 48 -1.35 7.42 6.68
N VAL A 49 -0.86 6.66 5.70
CA VAL A 49 -1.43 6.67 4.34
C VAL A 49 -2.55 5.64 4.26
N ILE A 50 -2.34 4.43 4.78
CA ILE A 50 -3.35 3.36 4.69
C ILE A 50 -4.57 3.63 5.58
N ASP A 51 -4.40 4.33 6.71
CA ASP A 51 -5.51 4.75 7.59
C ASP A 51 -5.97 6.19 7.29
N GLY A 52 -5.32 6.86 6.34
CA GLY A 52 -5.57 8.25 6.00
C GLY A 52 -6.85 8.45 5.18
N PRO A 53 -7.33 9.71 5.05
CA PRO A 53 -8.62 10.02 4.42
C PRO A 53 -8.66 9.75 2.90
N ARG A 54 -7.51 9.55 2.27
CA ARG A 54 -7.40 9.20 0.83
C ARG A 54 -7.37 7.69 0.58
N SER A 55 -7.42 6.88 1.63
CA SER A 55 -7.38 5.42 1.54
C SER A 55 -8.76 4.84 1.21
N ALA A 56 -8.83 4.05 0.14
CA ALA A 56 -10.03 3.30 -0.25
C ALA A 56 -9.82 1.77 -0.13
N VAL A 57 -8.84 1.33 0.67
CA VAL A 57 -8.42 -0.09 0.75
C VAL A 57 -9.53 -1.01 1.26
N TRP A 58 -10.44 -0.52 2.10
CA TRP A 58 -11.55 -1.31 2.62
C TRP A 58 -12.68 -1.47 1.61
N ASP A 59 -13.01 -0.40 0.88
CA ASP A 59 -13.96 -0.46 -0.23
C ASP A 59 -13.41 -1.36 -1.35
N GLU A 60 -12.10 -1.26 -1.65
CA GLU A 60 -11.42 -2.16 -2.59
C GLU A 60 -11.54 -3.63 -2.15
N ALA A 61 -11.32 -3.91 -0.85
CA ALA A 61 -11.44 -5.25 -0.30
C ALA A 61 -12.88 -5.77 -0.34
N GLU A 62 -13.87 -4.95 0.01
CA GLU A 62 -15.29 -5.31 -0.07
C GLU A 62 -15.72 -5.59 -1.51
N ASN A 63 -15.28 -4.76 -2.46
CA ASN A 63 -15.58 -4.91 -3.89
C ASN A 63 -15.07 -6.23 -4.49
N ARG A 64 -14.10 -6.90 -3.84
CA ARG A 64 -13.71 -8.25 -4.22
C ARG A 64 -14.88 -9.22 -4.19
N LEU A 65 -15.82 -9.11 -3.24
CA LEU A 65 -16.98 -10.00 -3.18
C LEU A 65 -17.88 -9.85 -4.40
N HIS A 66 -18.02 -8.63 -4.91
CA HIS A 66 -19.01 -8.30 -5.93
C HIS A 66 -18.47 -8.43 -7.35
N ALA A 67 -17.16 -8.27 -7.54
CA ALA A 67 -16.54 -8.25 -8.86
C ALA A 67 -16.01 -9.61 -9.37
N GLN A 68 -16.07 -10.67 -8.55
CA GLN A 68 -15.52 -12.00 -8.84
C GLN A 68 -16.32 -12.79 -9.88
#